data_AF-A0A0R3R1L4-F1
#
_entry.id   AF-A0A0R3R1L4-F1
#
_cell.length_a   1.000
_cell.length_b   1.000
_cell.length_c   1.000
_cell.angle_alpha   90.00
_cell.angle_beta   90.00
_cell.angle_gamma   90.00
#
_symmetry.space_group_name_H-M   'P 1'
#
loop_
_entity.id
_entity.type
_entity.pdbx_description
1 polymer ?
#
loop_
_entity_poly.entity_id
_entity_poly.type
_entity_poly.pdbx_seq_one_letter_code
_entity_poly.pdbx_strand_id
1 'polypeptide(L)'
;LLQKYPPFRLDGKITYRNSSTYSGWCDQIADSYIVVRVRFIKHSRSESIVEPEMPLLDMFPAISIEYEERPSANSSIASEQKDLFTDDPIRKQMSVYVKAMLNHALDMTFLQTVRQKNDWNYLCALNGIDKLNQERKEKVQLRVKWIQRYLDLLHFYSSCVVCDSEGSGLSCQACGISGVEKVVQLFCNEGYDYDTLEAEEVCYTGSGSPLHAVEYLVCWSCAKLSRIYHKLHHMRYMLLKNCEDKLEKVSAGNRDISSEFIVETCMNDIVWLRSVVNEYADLWRRIEMNTC
;
A
#
# COMPACT_ATOMS: atom_id res chain seq x y z
N LEU A 1 18.44 14.53 -8.86
CA LEU A 1 17.26 14.47 -7.97
C LEU A 1 16.03 14.70 -8.83
N LEU A 2 15.04 13.83 -8.73
CA LEU A 2 13.74 14.00 -9.35
C LEU A 2 12.80 14.69 -8.36
N GLN A 3 12.06 15.70 -8.77
CA GLN A 3 11.06 16.37 -7.94
C GLN A 3 9.67 15.92 -8.38
N LYS A 4 8.78 15.61 -7.44
CA LYS A 4 7.41 15.17 -7.73
C LYS A 4 6.54 16.37 -8.11
N TYR A 5 5.74 16.20 -9.17
CA TYR A 5 4.78 17.19 -9.67
C TYR A 5 3.35 16.61 -9.66
N PRO A 6 2.59 16.72 -8.56
CA PRO A 6 1.21 16.22 -8.51
C PRO A 6 0.25 16.99 -9.43
N PRO A 7 -0.74 16.32 -10.04
CA PRO A 7 -1.76 16.98 -10.83
C PRO A 7 -2.75 17.76 -9.96
N PHE A 8 -3.22 18.90 -10.45
CA PHE A 8 -4.33 19.67 -9.89
C PHE A 8 -5.09 20.39 -11.02
N ARG A 9 -6.36 20.70 -10.78
CA ARG A 9 -7.20 21.43 -11.76
C ARG A 9 -6.98 22.93 -11.62
N LEU A 10 -6.63 23.58 -12.73
CA LEU A 10 -6.54 25.03 -12.86
C LEU A 10 -7.29 25.44 -14.13
N ASP A 11 -8.29 26.32 -13.99
CA ASP A 11 -9.11 26.82 -15.10
C ASP A 11 -9.70 25.72 -16.00
N GLY A 12 -10.12 24.60 -15.39
CA GLY A 12 -10.71 23.46 -16.10
C GLY A 12 -9.71 22.56 -16.84
N LYS A 13 -8.40 22.82 -16.72
CA LYS A 13 -7.33 21.99 -17.28
C LYS A 13 -6.53 21.29 -16.18
N ILE A 14 -5.98 20.12 -16.50
CA ILE A 14 -5.06 19.40 -15.62
C ILE A 14 -3.67 20.04 -15.77
N THR A 15 -3.16 20.57 -14.66
CA THR A 15 -1.82 21.15 -14.55
C THR A 15 -1.08 20.49 -13.40
N TYR A 16 0.24 20.64 -13.33
CA TYR A 16 1.06 19.93 -12.36
C TYR A 16 1.91 20.92 -11.58
N ARG A 17 1.90 20.85 -10.24
CA ARG A 17 2.67 21.74 -9.37
C ARG A 17 3.80 20.99 -8.71
N ASN A 18 4.97 21.60 -8.57
CA ASN A 18 6.06 21.02 -7.80
C ASN A 18 5.65 20.79 -6.32
N SER A 19 6.08 19.67 -5.76
CA SER A 19 5.96 19.37 -4.32
C SER A 19 7.33 19.42 -3.63
N SER A 20 7.35 19.38 -2.31
CA SER A 20 8.56 19.27 -1.49
C SER A 20 9.14 17.85 -1.46
N THR A 21 8.56 16.90 -2.21
CA THR A 21 9.01 15.50 -2.29
C THR A 21 10.02 15.32 -3.41
N TYR A 22 11.15 14.69 -3.08
CA TYR A 22 12.24 14.40 -4.01
C TYR A 22 12.62 12.92 -3.97
N SER A 23 13.09 12.41 -5.11
CA SER A 23 13.67 11.08 -5.25
C SER A 23 15.09 11.18 -5.80
N GLY A 24 15.91 10.17 -5.48
CA GLY A 24 17.22 9.99 -6.08
C GLY A 24 17.15 9.86 -7.61
N TRP A 25 18.18 10.36 -8.30
CA TRP A 25 18.37 10.09 -9.73
C TRP A 25 19.72 9.38 -9.90
N CYS A 26 19.73 8.25 -10.58
CA CYS A 26 20.93 7.55 -11.03
C CYS A 26 20.70 6.92 -12.41
N ASP A 27 21.76 6.62 -13.14
CA ASP A 27 21.63 6.12 -14.53
C ASP A 27 20.92 4.76 -14.60
N GLN A 28 20.96 3.97 -13.53
CA GLN A 28 20.30 2.66 -13.45
C GLN A 28 18.77 2.74 -13.52
N ILE A 29 18.17 3.86 -13.13
CA ILE A 29 16.71 4.03 -13.19
C ILE A 29 16.25 4.78 -14.44
N ALA A 30 17.17 5.32 -15.25
CA ALA A 30 16.84 6.20 -16.36
C ALA A 30 15.87 5.54 -17.37
N ASP A 31 16.07 4.25 -17.66
CA ASP A 31 15.25 3.48 -18.61
C ASP A 31 13.81 3.24 -18.13
N SER A 32 13.51 3.46 -16.85
CA SER A 32 12.15 3.35 -16.29
C SER A 32 11.33 4.64 -16.41
N TYR A 33 11.92 5.73 -16.92
CA TYR A 33 11.26 7.03 -17.06
C TYR A 33 11.13 7.43 -18.53
N ILE A 34 10.04 8.15 -18.83
CA ILE A 34 9.82 8.77 -20.14
C ILE A 34 9.96 10.28 -19.99
N VAL A 35 10.62 10.91 -20.95
CA VAL A 35 10.74 12.37 -21.00
C VAL A 35 9.44 12.96 -21.54
N VAL A 36 8.77 13.75 -20.71
CA VAL A 36 7.58 14.53 -21.09
C VAL A 36 7.98 15.99 -21.26
N ARG A 37 7.65 16.58 -22.41
CA ARG A 37 7.83 18.02 -22.63
C ARG A 37 6.72 18.80 -21.95
N VAL A 38 7.08 19.88 -21.27
CA VAL A 38 6.15 20.70 -20.50
C VAL A 38 6.35 22.19 -20.78
N ARG A 39 5.26 22.93 -20.68
CA ARG A 39 5.21 24.38 -20.67
C ARG A 39 5.07 24.87 -19.24
N PHE A 40 5.90 25.83 -18.82
CA PHE A 40 5.76 26.47 -17.52
C PHE A 40 4.62 27.49 -17.54
N ILE A 41 3.61 27.29 -16.69
CA ILE A 41 2.55 28.26 -16.43
C ILE A 41 3.03 29.27 -15.38
N LYS A 42 3.77 28.80 -14.37
CA LYS A 42 4.39 29.62 -13.34
C LYS A 42 5.73 29.03 -12.98
N HIS A 43 6.76 29.85 -12.85
CA HIS A 43 8.07 29.38 -12.39
C HIS A 43 8.70 30.43 -11.48
N SER A 44 8.95 30.03 -10.24
CA SER A 44 9.53 30.85 -9.17
C SER A 44 10.42 29.96 -8.30
N ARG A 45 11.14 30.58 -7.35
CA ARG A 45 12.05 29.86 -6.45
C ARG A 45 11.35 28.82 -5.57
N SER A 46 10.08 29.05 -5.20
CA SER A 46 9.31 28.19 -4.30
C SER A 46 8.21 27.39 -5.01
N GLU A 47 7.77 27.84 -6.18
CA GLU A 47 6.63 27.28 -6.90
C GLU A 47 6.87 27.25 -8.40
N SER A 48 6.62 26.08 -8.98
CA SER A 48 6.72 25.75 -10.40
C SER A 48 5.46 24.98 -10.79
N ILE A 49 4.68 25.54 -11.71
CA ILE A 49 3.48 24.95 -12.28
C ILE A 49 3.73 24.71 -13.75
N VAL A 50 3.50 23.49 -14.20
CA VAL A 50 3.75 23.05 -15.57
C VAL A 50 2.53 22.37 -16.17
N GLU A 51 2.42 22.45 -17.49
CA GLU A 51 1.41 21.78 -18.29
C GLU A 51 2.13 21.00 -19.39
N PRO A 52 1.88 19.68 -19.56
CA PRO A 52 2.44 18.92 -20.67
C PRO A 52 2.08 19.55 -22.03
N GLU A 53 3.03 19.58 -22.97
CA GLU A 53 2.77 20.10 -24.32
C GLU A 53 1.75 19.24 -25.10
N MET A 54 1.62 17.97 -24.71
CA MET A 54 0.66 17.00 -25.22
C MET A 54 -0.06 16.36 -24.04
N PRO A 55 -1.39 16.15 -24.10
CA PRO A 55 -2.11 15.42 -23.05
C PRO A 55 -1.44 14.08 -22.76
N LEU A 56 -1.18 13.76 -21.48
CA LEU A 56 -0.52 12.50 -21.14
C LEU A 56 -1.32 11.28 -21.61
N LEU A 57 -2.65 11.39 -21.69
CA LEU A 57 -3.54 10.37 -22.26
C LEU A 57 -3.20 10.07 -23.73
N ASP A 58 -2.77 11.08 -24.50
CA ASP A 58 -2.41 10.92 -25.91
C ASP A 58 -0.99 10.30 -26.06
N MET A 59 -0.13 10.45 -25.06
CA MET A 59 1.17 9.75 -25.02
C MET A 59 1.03 8.25 -24.76
N PHE A 60 -0.10 7.80 -24.21
CA PHE A 60 -0.36 6.39 -23.89
C PHE A 60 -1.71 5.90 -24.46
N PRO A 61 -1.84 5.77 -25.79
CA PRO A 61 -3.12 5.37 -26.43
C PRO A 61 -3.64 4.00 -25.98
N ALA A 62 -2.75 3.12 -25.50
CA ALA A 62 -3.09 1.79 -24.98
C ALA A 62 -3.64 1.80 -23.54
N ILE A 63 -3.66 2.96 -22.86
CA ILE A 63 -4.21 3.14 -21.50
C ILE A 63 -5.61 3.80 -21.55
N SER A 64 -6.09 4.19 -22.74
CA SER A 64 -7.38 4.87 -22.90
C SER A 64 -8.57 3.92 -22.80
N ILE A 65 -8.96 3.59 -21.56
CA ILE A 65 -10.33 3.58 -21.02
C ILE A 65 -10.16 3.53 -19.48
N GLU A 66 -9.91 4.69 -18.89
CA GLU A 66 -10.49 5.00 -17.59
C GLU A 66 -11.68 5.91 -17.88
N TYR A 67 -12.86 5.37 -17.60
CA TYR A 67 -14.17 5.93 -17.91
C TYR A 67 -14.36 7.25 -17.15
N GLU A 68 -14.09 8.39 -17.79
CA GLU A 68 -14.62 9.68 -17.33
C GLU A 68 -16.15 9.67 -17.54
N GLU A 69 -16.91 9.39 -16.48
CA GLU A 69 -18.35 9.65 -16.47
C GLU A 69 -18.60 11.15 -16.65
N ARG A 70 -19.14 11.52 -17.81
CA ARG A 70 -19.84 12.80 -17.96
C ARG A 70 -21.12 12.73 -17.12
N PRO A 71 -21.42 13.74 -16.29
CA PRO A 71 -22.67 13.77 -15.54
C PRO A 71 -23.81 14.09 -16.51
N SER A 72 -24.56 13.06 -16.92
CA SER A 72 -25.86 13.26 -17.55
C SER A 72 -26.87 13.62 -16.46
N ALA A 73 -27.42 14.83 -16.60
CA ALA A 73 -28.53 15.32 -15.80
C ALA A 73 -29.74 14.38 -15.87
N ASN A 74 -30.38 14.22 -14.72
CA ASN A 74 -31.73 13.69 -14.48
C ASN A 74 -31.97 12.20 -14.78
N SER A 75 -31.81 11.38 -13.75
CA SER A 75 -32.94 10.55 -13.29
C SER A 75 -32.78 10.22 -11.81
N SER A 76 -33.78 10.60 -11.04
CA SER A 76 -34.03 10.13 -9.69
C SER A 76 -34.21 8.61 -9.71
N ILE A 77 -33.24 7.87 -9.16
CA ILE A 77 -33.40 6.44 -8.83
C ILE A 77 -32.82 6.24 -7.44
N ALA A 78 -33.71 5.87 -6.53
CA ALA A 78 -33.39 5.44 -5.17
C ALA A 78 -32.52 4.18 -5.19
N SER A 79 -31.56 4.14 -4.26
CA SER A 79 -30.89 2.98 -3.67
C SER A 79 -31.08 1.61 -4.35
N GLU A 80 -30.13 1.24 -5.21
CA GLU A 80 -29.74 -0.16 -5.38
C GLU A 80 -28.21 -0.26 -5.24
N GLN A 81 -27.70 0.05 -4.04
CA GLN A 81 -26.43 -0.50 -3.60
C GLN A 81 -26.62 -2.01 -3.41
N LYS A 82 -26.40 -2.78 -4.47
CA LYS A 82 -26.17 -4.23 -4.34
C LYS A 82 -24.97 -4.40 -3.42
N ASP A 83 -25.21 -4.87 -2.18
CA ASP A 83 -24.17 -5.09 -1.16
C ASP A 83 -23.04 -5.94 -1.79
N LEU A 84 -21.88 -5.31 -1.96
CA LEU A 84 -20.80 -5.76 -2.86
C LEU A 84 -20.26 -7.16 -2.53
N PHE A 85 -20.52 -7.62 -1.31
CA PHE A 85 -19.96 -8.84 -0.73
C PHE A 85 -21.03 -9.67 0.01
N THR A 86 -22.32 -9.60 -0.38
CA THR A 86 -23.42 -10.29 0.33
C THR A 86 -23.16 -11.76 0.65
N ASP A 87 -22.47 -12.46 -0.26
CA ASP A 87 -22.28 -13.91 -0.19
C ASP A 87 -20.96 -14.34 0.47
N ASP A 88 -20.08 -13.39 0.83
CA ASP A 88 -18.76 -13.67 1.39
C ASP A 88 -18.54 -12.91 2.72
N PRO A 89 -18.73 -13.57 3.88
CA PRO A 89 -18.65 -12.93 5.19
C PRO A 89 -17.24 -12.38 5.49
N ILE A 90 -16.19 -13.00 4.95
CA ILE A 90 -14.81 -12.54 5.14
C ILE A 90 -14.60 -11.24 4.38
N ARG A 91 -15.05 -11.17 3.12
CA ARG A 91 -14.93 -9.93 2.32
C ARG A 91 -15.76 -8.79 2.92
N LYS A 92 -16.94 -9.10 3.47
CA LYS A 92 -17.76 -8.11 4.19
C LYS A 92 -17.09 -7.60 5.47
N GLN A 93 -16.48 -8.48 6.26
CA GLN A 93 -15.69 -8.04 7.41
C GLN A 93 -14.47 -7.23 6.99
N MET A 94 -13.79 -7.63 5.91
CA MET A 94 -12.65 -6.88 5.38
C MET A 94 -13.04 -5.49 4.88
N SER A 95 -14.22 -5.31 4.26
CA SER A 95 -14.66 -3.97 3.85
C SER A 95 -14.92 -3.04 5.04
N VAL A 96 -15.50 -3.57 6.14
CA VAL A 96 -15.66 -2.83 7.40
C VAL A 96 -14.29 -2.52 8.03
N TYR A 97 -13.34 -3.45 7.94
CA TYR A 97 -11.96 -3.25 8.38
C TYR A 97 -11.28 -2.11 7.61
N VAL A 98 -11.38 -2.10 6.28
CA VAL A 98 -10.88 -1.02 5.41
C VAL A 98 -11.49 0.32 5.81
N LYS A 99 -12.81 0.35 6.06
CA LYS A 99 -13.49 1.56 6.55
C LYS A 99 -12.94 2.04 7.90
N ALA A 100 -12.63 1.12 8.82
CA ALA A 100 -12.00 1.48 10.09
C ALA A 100 -10.62 2.10 9.88
N MET A 101 -9.82 1.55 8.97
CA MET A 101 -8.48 2.06 8.64
C MET A 101 -8.53 3.42 7.95
N LEU A 102 -9.50 3.67 7.07
CA LEU A 102 -9.73 5.00 6.47
C LEU A 102 -10.06 6.05 7.54
N ASN A 103 -10.95 5.72 8.49
CA ASN A 103 -11.25 6.64 9.60
C ASN A 103 -10.02 6.87 10.49
N HIS A 104 -9.26 5.81 10.76
CA HIS A 104 -8.05 5.90 11.57
C HIS A 104 -6.94 6.74 10.92
N ALA A 105 -6.78 6.67 9.60
CA ALA A 105 -5.85 7.53 8.86
C ALA A 105 -6.23 9.02 8.94
N LEU A 106 -7.51 9.36 9.12
CA LEU A 106 -7.98 10.74 9.32
C LEU A 106 -7.91 11.17 10.80
N ASP A 107 -8.07 10.22 11.73
CA ASP A 107 -8.02 10.42 13.17
C ASP A 107 -7.34 9.23 13.86
N MET A 108 -6.09 9.43 14.31
CA MET A 108 -5.29 8.41 14.98
C MET A 108 -5.93 7.88 16.28
N THR A 109 -6.93 8.58 16.84
CA THR A 109 -7.66 8.10 18.02
C THR A 109 -8.88 7.24 17.68
N PHE A 110 -9.23 7.08 16.40
CA PHE A 110 -10.46 6.40 15.97
C PHE A 110 -10.58 4.96 16.50
N LEU A 111 -9.53 4.14 16.34
CA LEU A 111 -9.56 2.74 16.81
C LEU A 111 -9.70 2.64 18.34
N GLN A 112 -9.10 3.58 19.08
CA GLN A 112 -9.28 3.68 20.52
C GLN A 112 -10.73 4.06 20.85
N THR A 113 -11.30 5.01 20.12
CA THR A 113 -12.70 5.44 20.25
C THR A 113 -13.68 4.29 19.96
N VAL A 114 -13.43 3.48 18.93
CA VAL A 114 -14.22 2.28 18.61
C VAL A 114 -14.24 1.30 19.79
N ARG A 115 -13.08 1.08 20.43
CA ARG A 115 -12.96 0.22 21.62
C ARG A 115 -13.69 0.82 22.82
N GLN A 116 -13.52 2.11 23.07
CA GLN A 116 -14.16 2.81 24.20
C GLN A 116 -15.69 2.87 24.08
N LYS A 117 -16.20 3.15 22.87
CA LYS A 117 -17.64 3.20 22.57
C LYS A 117 -18.27 1.81 22.38
N ASN A 118 -17.46 0.76 22.38
CA ASN A 118 -17.88 -0.61 22.13
C ASN A 118 -18.70 -0.74 20.83
N ASP A 119 -18.19 -0.14 19.74
CA ASP A 119 -18.84 -0.24 18.43
C ASP A 119 -18.65 -1.67 17.88
N TRP A 120 -19.65 -2.50 18.16
CA TRP A 120 -19.64 -3.93 17.86
C TRP A 120 -19.42 -4.24 16.39
N ASN A 121 -19.87 -3.39 15.47
CA ASN A 121 -19.72 -3.64 14.04
C ASN A 121 -18.24 -3.59 13.64
N TYR A 122 -17.54 -2.52 14.04
CA TYR A 122 -16.10 -2.41 13.81
C TYR A 122 -15.31 -3.44 14.62
N LEU A 123 -15.64 -3.65 15.90
CA LEU A 123 -14.91 -4.60 16.74
C LEU A 123 -15.00 -6.05 16.23
N CYS A 124 -16.17 -6.46 15.75
CA CYS A 124 -16.34 -7.80 15.16
C CYS A 124 -15.46 -7.97 13.92
N ALA A 125 -15.46 -6.98 13.02
CA ALA A 125 -14.64 -7.00 11.81
C ALA A 125 -13.13 -6.97 12.13
N LEU A 126 -12.69 -6.05 12.99
CA LEU A 126 -11.29 -5.89 13.39
C LEU A 126 -10.74 -7.20 14.00
N ASN A 127 -11.41 -7.72 15.02
CA ASN A 127 -10.98 -8.94 15.70
C ASN A 127 -11.04 -10.18 14.79
N GLY A 128 -12.09 -10.28 13.96
CA GLY A 128 -12.27 -11.40 13.04
C GLY A 128 -11.16 -11.48 11.98
N ILE A 129 -10.84 -10.34 11.35
CA ILE A 129 -9.80 -10.25 10.33
C ILE A 129 -8.40 -10.37 10.94
N ASP A 130 -8.13 -9.73 12.08
CA ASP A 130 -6.83 -9.85 12.75
C ASP A 130 -6.55 -11.31 13.15
N LYS A 131 -7.55 -12.00 13.71
CA LYS A 131 -7.46 -13.43 14.04
C LYS A 131 -7.23 -14.28 12.80
N LEU A 132 -8.03 -14.10 11.75
CA LEU A 132 -7.86 -14.84 10.50
C LEU A 132 -6.46 -14.64 9.92
N ASN A 133 -5.99 -13.41 9.87
CA ASN A 133 -4.68 -13.07 9.33
C ASN A 133 -3.56 -13.72 10.16
N GLN A 134 -3.67 -13.70 11.49
CA GLN A 134 -2.72 -14.35 12.39
C GLN A 134 -2.69 -15.87 12.21
N GLU A 135 -3.85 -16.54 12.12
CA GLU A 135 -3.93 -17.98 11.82
C GLU A 135 -3.26 -18.33 10.48
N ARG A 136 -3.43 -17.48 9.46
CA ARG A 136 -2.79 -17.68 8.15
C ARG A 136 -1.29 -17.44 8.21
N LYS A 137 -0.82 -16.46 9.00
CA LYS A 137 0.60 -16.21 9.25
C LYS A 137 1.26 -17.40 9.93
N GLU A 138 0.63 -17.99 10.93
CA GLU A 138 1.08 -19.20 11.62
C GLU A 138 1.15 -20.40 10.66
N LYS A 139 0.13 -20.58 9.81
CA LYS A 139 0.12 -21.66 8.81
C LYS A 139 1.26 -21.54 7.79
N VAL A 140 1.67 -20.32 7.44
CA VAL A 140 2.86 -20.08 6.59
C VAL A 140 4.13 -20.44 7.35
N GLN A 141 4.24 -20.01 8.62
CA GLN A 141 5.39 -20.32 9.49
C GLN A 141 5.60 -21.84 9.67
N LEU A 142 4.52 -22.64 9.72
CA LEU A 142 4.63 -24.09 9.84
C LEU A 142 5.29 -24.77 8.62
N ARG A 143 5.35 -24.10 7.46
CA ARG A 143 5.94 -24.65 6.23
C ARG A 143 7.45 -24.46 6.14
N VAL A 144 8.04 -23.65 7.01
CA VAL A 144 9.46 -23.30 6.92
C VAL A 144 10.06 -23.03 8.29
N LYS A 145 11.29 -23.50 8.50
CA LYS A 145 12.05 -23.20 9.71
C LYS A 145 13.11 -22.15 9.37
N TRP A 146 12.78 -20.90 9.64
CA TRP A 146 13.76 -19.82 9.53
C TRP A 146 14.52 -19.62 10.84
N ILE A 147 15.76 -19.13 10.72
CA ILE A 147 16.54 -18.69 11.88
C ILE A 147 15.88 -17.46 12.51
N GLN A 148 15.98 -17.34 13.85
CA GLN A 148 15.30 -16.28 14.60
C GLN A 148 15.70 -14.87 14.11
N ARG A 149 17.00 -14.64 13.87
CA ARG A 149 17.49 -13.35 13.36
C ARG A 149 16.79 -12.92 12.06
N TYR A 150 16.50 -13.87 11.16
CA TYR A 150 15.82 -13.55 9.90
C TYR A 150 14.35 -13.17 10.14
N LEU A 151 13.67 -13.87 11.05
CA LEU A 151 12.31 -13.53 11.48
C LEU A 151 12.24 -12.15 12.13
N ASP A 152 13.19 -11.83 13.01
CA ASP A 152 13.23 -10.53 13.69
C ASP A 152 13.35 -9.38 12.68
N LEU A 153 14.12 -9.57 11.61
CA LEU A 153 14.28 -8.56 10.55
C LEU A 153 13.04 -8.49 9.64
N LEU A 154 12.41 -9.63 9.35
CA LEU A 154 11.10 -9.65 8.66
C LEU A 154 10.01 -8.97 9.48
N HIS A 155 10.17 -8.91 10.80
CA HIS A 155 9.29 -8.12 11.65
C HIS A 155 9.69 -6.66 11.59
N PHE A 156 10.94 -6.33 11.88
CA PHE A 156 11.40 -4.95 12.01
C PHE A 156 11.19 -4.10 10.75
N TYR A 157 11.45 -4.64 9.56
CA TYR A 157 11.40 -3.85 8.32
C TYR A 157 10.01 -3.92 7.66
N SER A 158 9.38 -2.76 7.48
CA SER A 158 8.04 -2.66 6.89
C SER A 158 7.97 -2.91 5.37
N SER A 159 9.09 -3.08 4.67
CA SER A 159 9.14 -3.35 3.24
C SER A 159 10.00 -4.58 2.92
N CYS A 160 9.52 -5.41 1.99
CA CYS A 160 10.15 -6.64 1.57
C CYS A 160 10.06 -6.80 0.05
N VAL A 161 11.21 -6.84 -0.62
CA VAL A 161 11.34 -7.06 -2.07
C VAL A 161 12.13 -8.34 -2.32
N VAL A 162 11.76 -9.06 -3.39
CA VAL A 162 12.43 -10.29 -3.80
C VAL A 162 13.01 -10.11 -5.19
N CYS A 163 14.30 -10.35 -5.33
CA CYS A 163 15.05 -10.27 -6.58
C CYS A 163 15.70 -11.63 -6.93
N ASP A 164 16.12 -11.77 -8.18
CA ASP A 164 16.95 -12.91 -8.59
C ASP A 164 18.36 -12.78 -8.00
N SER A 165 18.94 -13.91 -7.62
CA SER A 165 20.36 -13.99 -7.25
C SER A 165 21.12 -14.69 -8.37
N GLU A 166 22.32 -14.24 -8.71
CA GLU A 166 23.16 -14.84 -9.76
C GLU A 166 23.75 -16.22 -9.39
N GLY A 167 23.20 -16.88 -8.36
CA GLY A 167 23.54 -18.25 -7.99
C GLY A 167 24.96 -18.34 -7.45
N SER A 168 25.11 -18.19 -6.14
CA SER A 168 26.34 -18.57 -5.46
C SER A 168 26.15 -19.95 -4.85
N GLY A 169 27.20 -20.77 -4.81
CA GLY A 169 27.23 -22.08 -4.13
C GLY A 169 27.08 -22.00 -2.59
N LEU A 170 26.42 -20.94 -2.11
CA LEU A 170 26.11 -20.67 -0.72
C LEU A 170 24.80 -21.34 -0.32
N SER A 171 24.68 -21.61 0.97
CA SER A 171 23.43 -22.05 1.58
C SER A 171 22.53 -20.87 1.90
N CYS A 172 21.22 -21.09 1.78
CA CYS A 172 20.17 -20.15 2.12
C CYS A 172 20.36 -19.60 3.54
N GLN A 173 20.50 -18.28 3.67
CA GLN A 173 20.74 -17.61 4.95
C GLN A 173 19.50 -17.59 5.85
N ALA A 174 18.31 -17.82 5.31
CA ALA A 174 17.07 -17.87 6.07
C ALA A 174 16.84 -19.23 6.75
N CYS A 175 17.02 -20.35 6.04
CA CYS A 175 16.76 -21.69 6.58
C CYS A 175 18.02 -22.55 6.81
N GLY A 176 19.15 -22.21 6.18
CA GLY A 176 20.41 -22.97 6.27
C GLY A 176 20.44 -24.30 5.50
N ILE A 177 19.37 -24.67 4.78
CA ILE A 177 19.21 -26.02 4.22
C ILE A 177 19.47 -26.07 2.71
N SER A 178 18.74 -25.27 1.92
CA SER A 178 18.79 -25.29 0.45
C SER A 178 19.82 -24.30 -0.10
N GLY A 179 20.17 -24.42 -1.39
CA GLY A 179 21.03 -23.44 -2.08
C GLY A 179 20.36 -22.08 -2.29
N VAL A 180 21.17 -21.04 -2.52
CA VAL A 180 20.70 -19.68 -2.82
C VAL A 180 20.20 -19.58 -4.26
N GLU A 181 19.04 -18.95 -4.43
CA GLU A 181 18.43 -18.68 -5.74
C GLU A 181 17.87 -17.26 -5.86
N LYS A 182 17.57 -16.61 -4.72
CA LYS A 182 16.89 -15.32 -4.65
C LYS A 182 17.57 -14.44 -3.61
N VAL A 183 17.35 -13.14 -3.74
CA VAL A 183 17.70 -12.14 -2.72
C VAL A 183 16.41 -11.60 -2.13
N VAL A 184 16.29 -11.59 -0.81
CA VAL A 184 15.25 -10.87 -0.07
C VAL A 184 15.87 -9.60 0.47
N GLN A 185 15.41 -8.46 -0.02
CA GLN A 185 15.80 -7.14 0.44
C GLN A 185 14.72 -6.60 1.39
N LEU A 186 15.11 -6.29 2.62
CA LEU A 186 14.24 -5.73 3.65
C LEU A 186 14.68 -4.31 3.95
N PHE A 187 13.73 -3.38 4.00
CA PHE A 187 14.02 -1.99 4.32
C PHE A 187 12.80 -1.27 4.90
N CYS A 188 12.99 -0.08 5.44
CA CYS A 188 11.93 0.82 5.84
C CYS A 188 12.39 2.28 5.73
N ASN A 189 11.44 3.18 5.50
CA ASN A 189 11.69 4.63 5.55
C ASN A 189 11.44 5.19 6.95
N GLU A 190 10.54 4.57 7.71
CA GLU A 190 10.15 4.88 9.07
C GLU A 190 9.82 3.58 9.81
N GLY A 191 9.96 3.58 11.14
CA GLY A 191 9.49 2.52 12.02
C GLY A 191 8.03 2.76 12.34
N TYR A 192 7.38 1.80 13.00
CA TYR A 192 6.03 2.01 13.49
C TYR A 192 5.73 1.11 14.69
N ASP A 193 4.86 1.59 15.58
CA ASP A 193 4.34 0.80 16.68
C ASP A 193 3.27 -0.19 16.16
N TYR A 194 3.40 -1.47 16.49
CA TYR A 194 2.52 -2.51 15.94
C TYR A 194 1.06 -2.42 16.42
N ASP A 195 0.83 -1.82 17.58
CA ASP A 195 -0.48 -1.74 18.19
C ASP A 195 -1.22 -0.49 17.73
N THR A 196 -0.55 0.67 17.78
CA THR A 196 -1.10 2.00 17.43
C THR A 196 -0.96 2.35 15.96
N LEU A 197 -0.02 1.72 15.24
CA LEU A 197 0.36 2.06 13.87
C LEU A 197 0.96 3.46 13.69
N GLU A 198 1.32 4.12 14.79
CA GLU A 198 1.99 5.42 14.76
C GLU A 198 3.40 5.26 14.20
N ALA A 199 3.82 6.21 13.36
CA ALA A 199 5.16 6.26 12.82
C ALA A 199 6.18 6.57 13.92
N GLU A 200 7.30 5.87 13.89
CA GLU A 200 8.41 6.02 14.82
C GLU A 200 9.70 6.36 14.06
N GLU A 201 10.52 7.24 14.64
CA GLU A 201 11.86 7.47 14.12
C GLU A 201 12.72 6.21 14.27
N VAL A 202 13.27 5.72 13.16
CA VAL A 202 14.15 4.55 13.20
C VAL A 202 15.49 4.94 13.80
N CYS A 203 15.72 4.54 15.05
CA CYS A 203 17.01 4.73 15.70
C CYS A 203 18.09 3.90 14.98
N TYR A 204 19.18 4.58 14.60
CA TYR A 204 20.29 4.03 13.83
C TYR A 204 20.87 2.75 14.45
N THR A 205 20.83 1.62 13.73
CA THR A 205 21.45 0.36 14.16
C THR A 205 22.96 0.36 13.89
N GLY A 206 23.67 1.43 14.28
CA GLY A 206 25.13 1.48 14.50
C GLY A 206 26.08 0.99 13.40
N SER A 207 25.64 0.66 12.19
CA SER A 207 26.42 -0.13 11.23
C SER A 207 27.05 0.68 10.08
N GLY A 208 27.04 2.01 10.14
CA GLY A 208 27.75 2.85 9.17
C GLY A 208 27.08 2.97 7.79
N SER A 209 25.99 2.23 7.52
CA SER A 209 25.20 2.36 6.30
C SER A 209 24.19 3.52 6.43
N PRO A 210 24.07 4.42 5.44
CA PRO A 210 23.06 5.48 5.43
C PRO A 210 21.64 4.99 5.09
N LEU A 211 21.47 3.73 4.71
CA LEU A 211 20.18 3.13 4.38
C LEU A 211 19.82 2.02 5.37
N HIS A 212 18.61 2.06 5.91
CA HIS A 212 17.99 1.00 6.73
C HIS A 212 17.57 -0.17 5.84
N ALA A 213 18.52 -0.78 5.14
CA ALA A 213 18.28 -1.92 4.27
C ALA A 213 19.21 -3.09 4.61
N VAL A 214 18.66 -4.30 4.56
CA VAL A 214 19.42 -5.55 4.70
C VAL A 214 19.03 -6.50 3.59
N GLU A 215 19.99 -7.31 3.16
CA GLU A 215 19.80 -8.30 2.10
C GLU A 215 20.09 -9.70 2.64
N TYR A 216 19.26 -10.65 2.24
CA TYR A 216 19.41 -12.07 2.55
C TYR A 216 19.40 -12.87 1.26
N LEU A 217 20.45 -13.67 1.08
CA LEU A 217 20.56 -14.70 0.05
C LEU A 217 19.76 -15.92 0.49
N VAL A 218 18.69 -16.23 -0.21
CA VAL A 218 17.75 -17.29 0.19
C VAL A 218 17.43 -18.24 -0.97
N CYS A 219 16.94 -19.43 -0.65
CA CYS A 219 16.38 -20.34 -1.64
C CYS A 219 15.01 -19.83 -2.15
N TRP A 220 14.56 -20.36 -3.28
CA TRP A 220 13.29 -19.95 -3.89
C TRP A 220 12.10 -20.08 -2.93
N SER A 221 12.03 -21.19 -2.19
CA SER A 221 10.94 -21.45 -1.23
C SER A 221 10.93 -20.41 -0.09
N CYS A 222 12.09 -20.11 0.48
CA CYS A 222 12.20 -19.10 1.53
C CYS A 222 11.83 -17.72 1.02
N ALA A 223 12.28 -17.32 -0.18
CA ALA A 223 11.87 -16.04 -0.77
C ALA A 223 10.35 -15.92 -0.93
N LYS A 224 9.71 -16.95 -1.50
CA LYS A 224 8.26 -17.00 -1.72
C LYS A 224 7.49 -16.85 -0.40
N LEU A 225 7.86 -17.66 0.60
CA LEU A 225 7.20 -17.66 1.91
C LEU A 225 7.50 -16.38 2.69
N SER A 226 8.70 -15.78 2.54
CA SER A 226 9.06 -14.52 3.21
C SER A 226 8.14 -13.39 2.79
N ARG A 227 7.90 -13.24 1.49
CA ARG A 227 6.99 -12.19 0.97
C ARG A 227 5.56 -12.36 1.49
N ILE A 228 5.09 -13.60 1.57
CA ILE A 228 3.74 -13.90 2.10
C ILE A 228 3.68 -13.63 3.60
N TYR A 229 4.63 -14.15 4.36
CA TYR A 229 4.69 -13.99 5.81
C TYR A 229 4.82 -12.52 6.22
N HIS A 230 5.72 -11.79 5.56
CA HIS A 230 5.92 -10.34 5.72
C HIS A 230 4.62 -9.58 5.47
N LYS A 231 3.94 -9.89 4.35
CA LYS A 231 2.65 -9.27 4.01
C LYS A 231 1.57 -9.51 5.07
N LEU A 232 1.50 -10.70 5.64
CA LEU A 232 0.55 -10.98 6.72
C LEU A 232 0.94 -10.25 8.01
N HIS A 233 2.23 -10.22 8.34
CA HIS A 233 2.70 -9.55 9.55
C HIS A 233 2.44 -8.05 9.54
N HIS A 234 2.70 -7.39 8.42
CA HIS A 234 2.53 -5.94 8.27
C HIS A 234 1.16 -5.53 7.73
N MET A 235 0.17 -6.45 7.66
CA MET A 235 -1.13 -6.19 7.03
C MET A 235 -1.77 -4.88 7.49
N ARG A 236 -1.84 -4.65 8.81
CA ARG A 236 -2.46 -3.45 9.40
C ARG A 236 -1.79 -2.18 8.89
N TYR A 237 -0.45 -2.15 8.97
CA TYR A 237 0.35 -1.02 8.53
C TYR A 237 0.26 -0.78 7.01
N MET A 238 0.42 -1.82 6.19
CA MET A 238 0.31 -1.67 4.73
C MET A 238 -1.10 -1.26 4.30
N LEU A 239 -2.13 -1.74 4.99
CA LEU A 239 -3.50 -1.33 4.72
C LEU A 239 -3.73 0.13 5.10
N LEU A 240 -3.18 0.58 6.24
CA LEU A 240 -3.22 1.99 6.65
C LEU A 240 -2.55 2.87 5.59
N LYS A 241 -1.34 2.53 5.11
CA LYS A 241 -0.65 3.27 4.05
C LYS A 241 -1.45 3.31 2.74
N ASN A 242 -2.09 2.21 2.35
CA ASN A 242 -2.98 2.18 1.19
C ASN A 242 -4.19 3.13 1.38
N CYS A 243 -4.75 3.17 2.59
CA CYS A 243 -5.84 4.09 2.94
C CYS A 243 -5.38 5.56 2.91
N GLU A 244 -4.21 5.88 3.46
CA GLU A 244 -3.60 7.22 3.41
C GLU A 244 -3.41 7.68 1.95
N ASP A 245 -2.83 6.84 1.08
CA ASP A 245 -2.67 7.12 -0.35
C ASP A 245 -4.02 7.38 -1.05
N LYS A 246 -5.05 6.62 -0.67
CA LYS A 246 -6.41 6.79 -1.23
C LYS A 246 -7.04 8.10 -0.77
N LEU A 247 -6.92 8.43 0.51
CA LEU A 247 -7.41 9.68 1.10
C LEU A 247 -6.70 10.89 0.49
N GLU A 248 -5.38 10.82 0.27
CA GLU A 248 -4.61 11.89 -0.41
C GLU A 248 -5.18 12.16 -1.81
N LYS A 249 -5.45 11.10 -2.60
CA LYS A 249 -6.04 11.23 -3.95
C LYS A 249 -7.44 11.84 -3.95
N VAL A 250 -8.29 11.50 -2.97
CA VAL A 250 -9.66 12.03 -2.87
C VAL A 250 -9.66 13.47 -2.35
N SER A 251 -8.80 13.77 -1.38
CA SER A 251 -8.68 15.10 -0.77
C SER A 251 -8.03 16.14 -1.69
N ALA A 252 -7.14 15.73 -2.59
CA ALA A 252 -6.49 16.61 -3.58
C ALA A 252 -7.46 17.35 -4.52
N GLY A 253 -8.72 16.91 -4.61
CA GLY A 253 -9.76 17.54 -5.43
C GLY A 253 -10.70 18.52 -4.70
N ASN A 254 -10.73 18.57 -3.36
CA ASN A 254 -11.77 19.27 -2.61
C ASN A 254 -11.32 19.77 -1.23
N ARG A 255 -11.40 21.10 -0.97
CA ARG A 255 -10.87 21.72 0.27
C ARG A 255 -11.86 21.88 1.43
N ASP A 256 -13.17 21.65 1.23
CA ASP A 256 -14.22 21.85 2.25
C ASP A 256 -15.16 20.64 2.39
N ILE A 257 -14.60 19.44 2.59
CA ILE A 257 -15.38 18.20 2.73
C ILE A 257 -15.18 17.60 4.12
N SER A 258 -16.27 17.14 4.76
CA SER A 258 -16.19 16.47 6.06
C SER A 258 -15.48 15.11 5.97
N SER A 259 -14.84 14.69 7.07
CA SER A 259 -14.15 13.41 7.16
C SER A 259 -15.06 12.24 6.78
N GLU A 260 -16.33 12.24 7.19
CA GLU A 260 -17.30 11.20 6.86
C GLU A 260 -17.53 11.12 5.35
N PHE A 261 -17.68 12.24 4.66
CA PHE A 261 -17.88 12.25 3.22
C PHE A 261 -16.64 11.75 2.47
N ILE A 262 -15.43 12.09 2.92
CA ILE A 262 -14.20 11.58 2.32
C ILE A 262 -14.13 10.05 2.44
N VAL A 263 -14.42 9.52 3.63
CA VAL A 263 -14.45 8.06 3.87
C VAL A 263 -15.50 7.39 2.99
N GLU A 264 -16.73 7.92 2.94
CA GLU A 264 -17.77 7.38 2.07
C GLU A 264 -17.40 7.45 0.59
N THR A 265 -16.74 8.51 0.14
CA THR A 265 -16.23 8.63 -1.23
C THR A 265 -15.21 7.53 -1.54
N CYS A 266 -14.30 7.24 -0.60
CA CYS A 266 -13.35 6.14 -0.74
C CYS A 266 -14.05 4.78 -0.77
N MET A 267 -15.02 4.56 0.12
CA MET A 267 -15.80 3.32 0.20
C MET A 267 -16.71 3.09 -1.01
N ASN A 268 -17.13 4.16 -1.69
CA ASN A 268 -17.90 4.10 -2.92
C ASN A 268 -17.03 3.90 -4.17
N ASP A 269 -15.70 3.99 -4.07
CA ASP A 269 -14.81 3.51 -5.12
C ASP A 269 -14.75 1.98 -5.10
N ILE A 270 -15.70 1.38 -5.82
CA ILE A 270 -15.89 -0.07 -5.88
C ILE A 270 -14.66 -0.78 -6.44
N VAL A 271 -13.94 -0.15 -7.37
CA VAL A 271 -12.77 -0.75 -8.04
C VAL A 271 -11.62 -0.85 -7.05
N TRP A 272 -11.30 0.25 -6.37
CA TRP A 272 -10.28 0.28 -5.32
C TRP A 272 -10.65 -0.64 -4.16
N LEU A 273 -11.87 -0.54 -3.63
CA LEU A 273 -12.29 -1.34 -2.48
C LEU A 273 -12.24 -2.83 -2.79
N ARG A 274 -12.72 -3.27 -3.98
CA ARG A 274 -12.61 -4.67 -4.40
C ARG A 274 -11.15 -5.10 -4.54
N SER A 275 -10.29 -4.25 -5.08
CA SER A 275 -8.86 -4.57 -5.22
C SER A 275 -8.25 -4.89 -3.85
N VAL A 276 -8.42 -3.99 -2.87
CA VAL A 276 -7.88 -4.15 -1.51
C VAL A 276 -8.49 -5.36 -0.79
N VAL A 277 -9.82 -5.51 -0.84
CA VAL A 277 -10.51 -6.63 -0.18
C VAL A 277 -10.08 -7.97 -0.79
N ASN A 278 -10.02 -8.06 -2.13
CA ASN A 278 -9.70 -9.29 -2.82
C ASN A 278 -8.22 -9.68 -2.66
N GLU A 279 -7.33 -8.69 -2.59
CA GLU A 279 -5.91 -8.92 -2.36
C GLU A 279 -5.64 -9.78 -1.11
N TYR A 280 -6.29 -9.46 0.01
CA TYR A 280 -6.14 -10.21 1.26
C TYR A 280 -7.02 -11.46 1.31
N ALA A 281 -8.29 -11.37 0.90
CA ALA A 281 -9.19 -12.53 0.89
C ALA A 281 -8.65 -13.68 0.03
N ASP A 282 -8.11 -13.37 -1.15
CA ASP A 282 -7.54 -14.38 -2.06
C ASP A 282 -6.17 -14.86 -1.57
N LEU A 283 -5.40 -14.02 -0.86
CA LEU A 283 -4.17 -14.44 -0.19
C LEU A 283 -4.47 -15.47 0.90
N TRP A 284 -5.39 -15.18 1.83
CA TRP A 284 -5.77 -16.12 2.89
C TRP A 284 -6.35 -17.41 2.33
N ARG A 285 -7.14 -17.35 1.25
CA ARG A 285 -7.66 -18.55 0.57
C ARG A 285 -6.53 -19.41 -0.02
N ARG A 286 -5.56 -18.81 -0.71
CA ARG A 286 -4.42 -19.54 -1.27
C ARG A 286 -3.55 -20.19 -0.19
N ILE A 287 -3.34 -19.49 0.93
CA ILE A 287 -2.67 -20.07 2.09
C ILE A 287 -3.48 -21.25 2.62
N GLU A 288 -4.80 -21.11 2.75
CA GLU A 288 -5.65 -22.18 3.27
C GLU A 288 -5.58 -23.45 2.43
N MET A 289 -5.60 -23.29 1.11
CA MET A 289 -5.52 -24.38 0.13
C MET A 289 -4.10 -24.91 -0.09
N ASN A 290 -3.08 -24.39 0.59
CA ASN A 290 -1.66 -24.69 0.36
C ASN A 290 -1.21 -24.45 -1.10
N THR A 291 -1.84 -23.51 -1.82
CA THR A 291 -1.50 -23.16 -3.22
C THR A 291 -0.56 -21.95 -3.33
N CYS A 292 -0.04 -21.51 -2.19
CA CYS A 292 0.82 -20.34 -2.03
C CYS A 292 2.29 -20.59 -2.27
#